data_AF-A0A9D5IKX1-F1
#
_entry.id   AF-A0A9D5IKX1-F1
#
_cell.length_a   1.000
_cell.length_b   1.000
_cell.length_c   1.000
_cell.angle_alpha   90.00
_cell.angle_beta   90.00
_cell.angle_gamma   90.00
#
_symmetry.space_group_name_H-M   'P 1'
#
loop_
_entity.id
_entity.type
_entity.pdbx_description
1 polymer ?
#
loop_
_entity_poly.entity_id
_entity_poly.type
_entity_poly.pdbx_seq_one_letter_code
_entity_poly.pdbx_strand_id
1 'polypeptide(L)'
;MSTDSTPPDPPRTADGMLPAWLRQDAALVGAIIVGIALFGFLSGIREPKATVRPTPTPAANPGPIPAAVTYSELADAKLRPNANWQQSLSQLKYDKPGIFDAVVRTEEMKLVALADRAKNRAYDGAPPTIPHPVEAQSAASCLACHGEGLKVGDRLA
;
A
#
# COMPACT_ATOMS: atom_id res chain seq x y z
N MET A 1 70.81 -51.63 -33.01
CA MET A 1 70.32 -50.26 -32.79
C MET A 1 68.94 -50.17 -33.39
N SER A 2 67.89 -50.18 -32.59
CA SER A 2 66.53 -49.92 -33.05
C SER A 2 65.91 -48.96 -32.04
N THR A 3 65.77 -47.71 -32.46
CA THR A 3 65.08 -46.66 -31.72
C THR A 3 63.58 -46.89 -31.86
N ASP A 4 62.92 -47.19 -30.75
CA ASP A 4 61.45 -47.21 -30.69
C ASP A 4 60.97 -45.79 -30.34
N SER A 5 60.24 -45.18 -31.26
CA SER A 5 59.73 -43.82 -31.17
C SER A 5 58.23 -43.90 -30.86
N THR A 6 57.85 -43.72 -29.60
CA THR A 6 56.44 -43.64 -29.20
C THR A 6 55.82 -42.32 -29.70
N PRO A 7 54.64 -42.33 -30.36
CA PRO A 7 53.98 -41.10 -30.80
C PRO A 7 53.35 -40.34 -29.61
N PRO A 8 53.17 -39.01 -29.72
CA PRO A 8 52.57 -38.20 -28.64
C PRO A 8 51.05 -38.44 -28.52
N ASP A 9 50.57 -38.43 -27.27
CA ASP A 9 49.16 -38.61 -26.93
C ASP A 9 48.25 -37.53 -27.57
N PRO A 10 47.02 -37.88 -27.97
CA PRO A 10 46.08 -36.93 -28.56
C PRO A 10 45.58 -35.89 -27.52
N PRO A 11 45.18 -34.68 -27.96
CA PRO A 11 44.68 -33.65 -27.06
C PRO A 11 43.37 -34.09 -26.40
N ARG A 12 43.28 -33.97 -25.07
CA ARG A 12 42.04 -34.20 -24.33
C ARG A 12 40.98 -33.19 -24.78
N THR A 13 39.96 -33.64 -25.50
CA THR A 13 38.78 -32.82 -25.82
C THR A 13 37.90 -32.64 -24.59
N ALA A 14 37.23 -31.49 -24.48
CA ALA A 14 36.39 -31.11 -23.34
C ALA A 14 35.14 -32.01 -23.11
N ASP A 15 34.95 -33.04 -23.95
CA ASP A 15 33.81 -33.96 -23.90
C ASP A 15 33.77 -34.83 -22.63
N GLY A 16 34.82 -34.84 -21.82
CA GLY A 16 34.93 -35.65 -20.60
C GLY A 16 34.53 -34.95 -19.29
N MET A 17 34.11 -33.68 -19.30
CA MET A 17 33.85 -32.94 -18.05
C MET A 17 32.48 -33.21 -17.41
N LEU A 18 31.52 -33.80 -18.13
CA LEU A 18 30.18 -34.08 -17.61
C LEU A 18 29.83 -35.57 -17.75
N PRO A 19 29.33 -36.22 -16.68
CA PRO A 19 28.94 -37.63 -16.74
C PRO A 19 27.89 -37.90 -17.82
N ALA A 20 27.95 -39.06 -18.49
CA ALA A 20 27.02 -39.42 -19.58
C ALA A 20 25.54 -39.45 -19.15
N TRP A 21 25.26 -39.81 -17.89
CA TRP A 21 23.91 -39.77 -17.30
C TRP A 21 23.36 -38.33 -17.22
N LEU A 22 24.22 -37.35 -16.96
CA LEU A 22 23.84 -35.94 -16.91
C LEU A 22 23.51 -35.41 -18.32
N ARG A 23 24.15 -35.94 -19.38
CA ARG A 23 23.87 -35.57 -20.78
C ARG A 23 22.58 -36.23 -21.29
N GLN A 24 22.26 -37.45 -20.85
CA GLN A 24 21.02 -38.16 -21.21
C GLN A 24 19.77 -37.53 -20.56
N ASP A 25 19.89 -37.09 -19.30
CA ASP A 25 18.77 -36.51 -18.55
C ASP A 25 18.69 -34.98 -18.63
N ALA A 26 19.64 -34.31 -19.28
CA ALA A 26 19.70 -32.85 -19.41
C ALA A 26 18.41 -32.25 -19.99
N ALA A 27 17.82 -32.91 -20.99
CA ALA A 27 16.57 -32.46 -21.60
C ALA A 27 15.38 -32.56 -20.63
N LEU A 28 15.34 -33.62 -19.81
CA LEU A 28 14.31 -33.83 -18.80
C LEU A 28 14.41 -32.78 -17.68
N VAL A 29 15.63 -32.55 -17.17
CA VAL A 29 15.89 -31.53 -16.14
C VAL A 29 15.58 -30.14 -16.66
N GLY A 30 15.98 -29.83 -17.90
CA GLY A 30 15.65 -28.56 -18.55
C GLY A 30 14.14 -28.35 -18.68
N ALA A 31 13.39 -29.38 -19.09
CA ALA A 31 11.94 -29.33 -19.19
C ALA A 31 11.27 -29.10 -17.82
N ILE A 32 11.77 -29.72 -16.75
CA ILE A 32 11.25 -29.52 -15.39
C ILE A 32 11.49 -28.08 -14.92
N ILE A 33 12.69 -27.54 -15.12
CA ILE A 33 13.02 -26.15 -14.73
C ILE A 33 12.13 -25.15 -15.48
N VAL A 34 11.98 -25.33 -16.80
CA VAL A 34 11.09 -24.48 -17.61
C VAL A 34 9.64 -24.62 -17.14
N GLY A 35 9.18 -25.83 -16.81
CA GLY A 35 7.83 -26.05 -16.29
C GLY A 35 7.57 -25.33 -14.96
N ILE A 36 8.51 -25.42 -14.01
CA ILE A 36 8.41 -24.72 -12.71
C ILE A 36 8.44 -23.20 -12.93
N ALA A 37 9.35 -22.69 -13.76
CA ALA A 37 9.46 -21.27 -14.06
C ALA A 37 8.19 -20.72 -14.72
N LEU A 38 7.65 -21.44 -15.71
CA LEU A 38 6.41 -21.07 -16.41
C LEU A 38 5.22 -21.09 -15.45
N PHE A 39 5.09 -22.12 -14.62
CA PHE A 39 4.02 -22.21 -13.65
C PHE A 39 4.08 -21.10 -12.59
N GLY A 40 5.28 -20.79 -12.09
CA GLY A 40 5.52 -19.69 -11.17
C GLY A 40 5.19 -18.33 -11.80
N PHE A 41 5.64 -18.10 -13.05
CA PHE A 41 5.34 -16.88 -13.80
C PHE A 41 3.84 -16.71 -14.04
N LEU A 42 3.16 -17.74 -14.55
CA LEU A 42 1.71 -17.71 -14.81
C LEU A 42 0.89 -17.53 -13.53
N SER A 43 1.33 -18.14 -12.43
CA SER A 43 0.67 -17.96 -11.12
C SER A 43 0.92 -16.58 -10.54
N GLY A 44 2.09 -15.98 -10.78
CA GLY A 44 2.45 -14.65 -10.29
C GLY A 44 1.78 -13.50 -11.04
N ILE A 45 1.53 -13.65 -12.35
CA ILE A 45 0.83 -12.62 -13.15
C ILE A 45 -0.69 -12.70 -13.04
N ARG A 46 -1.24 -13.69 -12.34
CA ARG A 46 -2.69 -13.75 -12.07
C ARG A 46 -3.04 -12.56 -11.18
N GLU A 47 -3.82 -11.62 -11.73
CA GLU A 47 -4.40 -10.55 -10.94
C GLU A 47 -5.21 -11.17 -9.79
N PRO A 48 -4.95 -10.77 -8.53
CA PRO A 48 -5.83 -11.16 -7.45
C PRO A 48 -7.23 -10.66 -7.81
N LYS A 49 -8.23 -11.55 -7.78
CA LYS A 49 -9.62 -11.18 -8.02
C LYS A 49 -9.92 -9.99 -7.11
N ALA A 50 -10.16 -8.82 -7.70
CA ALA A 50 -10.53 -7.64 -6.95
C ALA A 50 -11.70 -8.04 -6.07
N THR A 51 -11.50 -8.01 -4.76
CA THR A 51 -12.59 -8.26 -3.83
C THR A 51 -13.55 -7.10 -4.05
N VAL A 52 -14.61 -7.33 -4.82
CA VAL A 52 -15.74 -6.40 -4.93
C VAL A 52 -16.35 -6.38 -3.55
N ARG A 53 -15.91 -5.41 -2.75
CA ARG A 53 -16.51 -5.15 -1.45
C ARG A 53 -17.93 -4.67 -1.74
N PRO A 54 -18.96 -5.30 -1.17
CA PRO A 54 -20.32 -4.78 -1.29
C PRO A 54 -20.27 -3.33 -0.81
N THR A 55 -20.60 -2.39 -1.69
CA THR A 55 -20.82 -1.01 -1.28
C THR A 55 -22.00 -1.05 -0.32
N PRO A 56 -21.83 -0.74 0.98
CA PRO A 56 -22.98 -0.65 1.86
C PRO A 56 -23.90 0.43 1.28
N THR A 57 -25.19 0.14 1.18
CA THR A 57 -26.19 1.15 0.84
C THR A 57 -26.00 2.29 1.83
N PRO A 58 -25.73 3.53 1.38
CA PRO A 58 -25.56 4.65 2.29
C PRO A 58 -26.77 4.70 3.22
N ALA A 59 -26.52 4.72 4.52
CA ALA A 59 -27.59 4.98 5.48
C ALA A 59 -28.28 6.28 5.06
N ALA A 60 -29.61 6.26 4.94
CA ALA A 60 -30.38 7.44 4.57
C ALA A 60 -30.02 8.56 5.56
N ASN A 61 -29.36 9.61 5.08
CA ASN A 61 -29.12 10.78 5.91
C ASN A 61 -30.48 11.39 6.25
N PRO A 62 -30.86 11.51 7.53
CA PRO A 62 -32.18 12.01 7.93
C PRO A 62 -32.33 13.53 7.74
N GLY A 63 -31.27 14.23 7.32
CA GLY A 63 -31.25 15.68 7.16
C GLY A 63 -31.31 16.12 5.69
N PRO A 64 -31.72 17.37 5.42
CA PRO A 64 -31.62 17.98 4.09
C PRO A 64 -30.16 17.97 3.62
N ILE A 65 -29.87 17.27 2.51
CA ILE A 65 -28.55 17.32 1.89
C ILE A 65 -28.50 18.60 1.04
N PRO A 66 -27.58 19.54 1.30
CA PRO A 66 -27.45 20.74 0.48
C PRO A 66 -27.07 20.35 -0.96
N ALA A 67 -27.60 21.11 -1.93
CA ALA A 67 -27.25 20.90 -3.33
C ALA A 67 -25.72 21.01 -3.52
N ALA A 68 -25.14 20.06 -4.24
CA ALA A 68 -23.72 20.10 -4.58
C ALA A 68 -23.46 21.35 -5.45
N VAL A 69 -22.49 22.16 -5.04
CA VAL A 69 -22.04 23.32 -5.81
C VAL A 69 -20.98 22.92 -6.83
N THR A 70 -20.85 23.67 -7.91
CA THR A 70 -19.78 23.46 -8.88
C THR A 70 -18.44 23.96 -8.34
N TYR A 71 -17.32 23.51 -8.95
CA TYR A 71 -15.98 23.91 -8.50
C TYR A 71 -15.73 25.42 -8.59
N SER A 72 -16.31 26.08 -9.61
CA SER A 72 -16.23 27.54 -9.78
C SER A 72 -16.97 28.32 -8.70
N GLU A 73 -18.05 27.75 -8.16
CA GLU A 73 -18.87 28.38 -7.12
C GLU A 73 -18.31 28.13 -5.72
N LEU A 74 -17.34 27.23 -5.58
CA LEU A 74 -16.82 26.76 -4.29
C LEU A 74 -16.18 27.87 -3.46
N ALA A 75 -15.68 28.94 -4.09
CA ALA A 75 -15.03 30.06 -3.41
C ALA A 75 -16.00 31.05 -2.74
N ASP A 76 -17.26 31.08 -3.21
CA ASP A 76 -18.31 31.98 -2.71
C ASP A 76 -19.44 31.21 -2.01
N ALA A 77 -19.51 29.89 -2.21
CA ALA A 77 -20.55 29.05 -1.63
C ALA A 77 -20.47 29.10 -0.11
N LYS A 78 -21.58 29.28 0.62
CA LYS A 78 -21.59 29.22 2.10
C LYS A 78 -21.53 27.78 2.60
N LEU A 79 -20.52 27.03 2.16
CA LEU A 79 -20.15 25.75 2.71
C LEU A 79 -19.51 26.05 4.06
N ARG A 80 -20.27 25.89 5.15
CA ARG A 80 -19.71 25.83 6.50
C ARG A 80 -19.80 24.39 7.05
N PRO A 81 -19.19 23.39 6.39
CA PRO A 81 -19.06 22.08 7.00
C PRO A 81 -18.37 22.27 8.36
N ASN A 82 -18.95 21.68 9.39
CA ASN A 82 -18.36 21.67 10.73
C ASN A 82 -18.35 23.03 11.45
N ALA A 83 -19.23 23.97 11.10
CA ALA A 83 -19.39 25.26 11.81
C ALA A 83 -19.66 25.09 13.32
N ASN A 84 -20.33 23.99 13.67
CA ASN A 84 -20.70 23.58 15.02
C ASN A 84 -19.61 22.74 15.72
N TRP A 85 -18.46 22.50 15.08
CA TRP A 85 -17.41 21.70 15.68
C TRP A 85 -16.60 22.52 16.69
N GLN A 86 -16.38 21.94 17.88
CA GLN A 86 -15.71 22.58 19.00
C GLN A 86 -14.29 22.03 19.14
N GLN A 87 -13.28 22.85 18.84
CA GLN A 87 -11.88 22.55 19.09
C GLN A 87 -11.64 22.46 20.61
N SER A 88 -10.95 21.44 21.09
CA SER A 88 -10.39 21.45 22.45
C SER A 88 -8.99 20.88 22.46
N LEU A 89 -7.98 21.75 22.63
CA LEU A 89 -6.58 21.33 22.71
C LEU A 89 -6.31 20.41 23.90
N SER A 90 -7.13 20.47 24.96
CA SER A 90 -7.02 19.54 26.08
C SER A 90 -7.44 18.12 25.71
N GLN A 91 -8.33 17.94 24.73
CA GLN A 91 -8.70 16.62 24.21
C GLN A 91 -7.61 15.99 23.34
N LEU A 92 -6.69 16.80 22.79
CA LEU A 92 -5.54 16.31 22.01
C LEU A 92 -4.43 15.74 22.90
N LYS A 93 -4.49 15.95 24.22
CA LYS A 93 -3.56 15.34 25.16
C LYS A 93 -3.94 13.87 25.35
N TYR A 94 -3.38 13.01 24.52
CA TYR A 94 -3.40 11.57 24.75
C TYR A 94 -1.97 11.08 24.95
N ASP A 95 -1.81 10.08 25.81
CA ASP A 95 -0.53 9.39 25.97
C ASP A 95 -0.25 8.60 24.69
N LYS A 96 0.65 9.15 23.87
CA LYS A 96 1.09 8.50 22.65
C LYS A 96 2.17 7.46 23.01
N PRO A 97 2.06 6.21 22.55
CA PRO A 97 3.13 5.24 22.67
C PRO A 97 4.43 5.80 22.09
N GLY A 98 5.56 5.45 22.70
CA GLY A 98 6.88 5.73 22.17
C GLY A 98 7.02 5.18 20.75
N ILE A 99 7.82 5.86 19.92
CA ILE A 99 8.02 5.49 18.50
C ILE A 99 8.57 4.05 18.37
N PHE A 100 9.26 3.55 19.40
CA PHE A 100 9.89 2.24 19.44
C PHE A 100 9.15 1.22 20.31
N ASP A 101 8.00 1.59 20.89
CA ASP A 101 7.26 0.67 21.73
C ASP A 101 6.72 -0.50 20.89
N ALA A 102 6.78 -1.71 21.45
CA ALA A 102 6.28 -2.90 20.77
C ALA A 102 4.77 -2.78 20.56
N VAL A 103 4.34 -2.78 19.29
CA VAL A 103 2.93 -2.66 18.95
C VAL A 103 2.31 -4.03 18.74
N VAL A 104 1.56 -4.50 19.73
CA VAL A 104 0.71 -5.69 19.58
C VAL A 104 -0.53 -5.33 18.77
N ARG A 105 -0.84 -6.14 17.74
CA ARG A 105 -1.98 -5.93 16.84
C ARG A 105 -2.90 -7.15 16.93
N THR A 106 -3.92 -7.07 17.76
CA THR A 106 -4.94 -8.13 17.85
C THR A 106 -6.03 -7.93 16.78
N GLU A 107 -6.81 -8.97 16.48
CA GLU A 107 -7.90 -8.85 15.51
C GLU A 107 -8.99 -7.90 16.01
N GLU A 108 -9.24 -7.86 17.32
CA GLU A 108 -10.19 -6.94 17.95
C GLU A 108 -9.75 -5.48 17.74
N MET A 109 -8.46 -5.17 17.95
CA MET A 109 -7.91 -3.82 17.70
C MET A 109 -8.06 -3.41 16.24
N LYS A 110 -7.84 -4.35 15.32
CA LYS A 110 -8.02 -4.12 13.88
C LYS A 110 -9.48 -3.84 13.55
N LEU A 111 -10.42 -4.60 14.09
CA LEU A 111 -11.86 -4.38 13.87
C LEU A 111 -12.31 -3.02 14.42
N VAL A 112 -11.83 -2.62 15.60
CA VAL A 112 -12.10 -1.29 16.17
C VAL A 112 -11.55 -0.18 15.27
N ALA A 113 -10.31 -0.30 14.80
CA ALA A 113 -9.69 0.69 13.91
C ALA A 113 -10.42 0.80 12.55
N LEU A 114 -10.89 -0.33 12.00
CA LEU A 114 -11.69 -0.35 10.78
C LEU A 114 -13.05 0.34 10.98
N ALA A 115 -13.70 0.10 12.11
CA ALA A 115 -14.95 0.77 12.46
C ALA A 115 -14.76 2.28 12.63
N ASP A 116 -13.69 2.72 13.27
CA ASP A 116 -13.38 4.15 13.44
C ASP A 116 -13.12 4.84 12.09
N ARG A 117 -12.31 4.20 11.23
CA ARG A 117 -12.08 4.68 9.86
C ARG A 117 -13.37 4.80 9.06
N ALA A 118 -14.29 3.85 9.21
CA ALA A 118 -15.57 3.87 8.50
C ALA A 118 -16.48 5.01 8.97
N LYS A 119 -16.41 5.43 10.24
CA LYS A 119 -17.17 6.59 10.74
C LYS A 119 -16.70 7.92 10.17
N ASN A 120 -15.39 8.04 9.93
CA ASN A 120 -14.76 9.29 9.50
C ASN A 120 -14.70 9.43 7.96
N ARG A 121 -15.29 8.49 7.20
CA ARG A 121 -15.21 8.44 5.73
C ARG A 121 -16.59 8.15 5.14
N ALA A 122 -16.90 8.76 4.00
CA ALA A 122 -18.15 8.49 3.29
C ALA A 122 -18.21 7.06 2.72
N TYR A 123 -17.06 6.51 2.30
CA TYR A 123 -16.89 5.15 1.79
C TYR A 123 -15.44 4.69 1.98
N ASP A 124 -15.16 3.40 1.76
CA ASP A 124 -13.80 2.86 1.90
C ASP A 124 -12.86 3.50 0.86
N GLY A 125 -11.72 4.02 1.31
CA GLY A 125 -10.82 4.82 0.48
C GLY A 125 -11.16 6.30 0.33
N ALA A 126 -12.36 6.76 0.74
CA ALA A 126 -12.67 8.19 0.75
C ALA A 126 -11.71 8.96 1.70
N PRO A 127 -11.40 10.23 1.41
CA PRO A 127 -10.67 11.07 2.35
C PRO A 127 -11.45 11.19 3.67
N PRO A 128 -10.76 11.31 4.82
CA PRO A 128 -11.43 11.53 6.10
C PRO A 128 -12.12 12.89 6.11
N THR A 129 -13.13 13.04 6.98
CA THR A 129 -13.73 14.33 7.28
C THR A 129 -12.70 15.26 7.93
N ILE A 130 -12.78 16.56 7.62
CA ILE A 130 -11.93 17.58 8.25
C ILE A 130 -12.41 17.75 9.70
N PRO A 131 -11.61 17.38 10.72
CA PRO A 131 -12.04 17.46 12.10
C PRO A 131 -11.75 18.87 12.61
N HIS A 132 -12.24 19.91 11.93
CA HIS A 132 -12.30 21.28 12.43
C HIS A 132 -13.21 22.19 11.60
N PRO A 133 -13.59 23.39 12.10
CA PRO A 133 -14.37 24.33 11.31
C PRO A 133 -13.46 24.81 10.19
N VAL A 134 -14.02 24.90 9.00
CA VAL A 134 -13.34 25.41 7.81
C VAL A 134 -14.14 26.60 7.34
N GLU A 135 -13.69 27.79 7.71
CA GLU A 135 -14.32 29.06 7.31
C GLU A 135 -13.72 29.60 6.00
N ALA A 136 -12.53 29.12 5.61
CA ALA A 136 -11.80 29.59 4.44
C ALA A 136 -11.84 28.57 3.30
N GLN A 137 -12.01 29.04 2.07
CA GLN A 137 -12.27 28.22 0.88
C GLN A 137 -11.12 28.20 -0.13
N SER A 138 -9.96 28.76 0.24
CA SER A 138 -8.78 28.78 -0.61
C SER A 138 -7.77 27.72 -0.18
N ALA A 139 -7.05 27.13 -1.14
CA ALA A 139 -5.97 26.18 -0.83
C ALA A 139 -4.88 26.79 0.07
N ALA A 140 -4.61 28.09 -0.08
CA ALA A 140 -3.65 28.82 0.76
C ALA A 140 -4.05 28.81 2.24
N SER A 141 -5.34 28.87 2.56
CA SER A 141 -5.82 28.82 3.94
C SER A 141 -5.59 27.46 4.61
N CYS A 142 -5.68 26.37 3.84
CA CYS A 142 -5.38 25.03 4.31
C CYS A 142 -3.88 24.88 4.61
N LEU A 143 -3.03 25.42 3.73
CA LEU A 143 -1.58 25.34 3.82
C LEU A 143 -0.99 26.15 4.97
N ALA A 144 -1.72 27.14 5.50
CA ALA A 144 -1.28 27.88 6.69
C ALA A 144 -0.98 26.97 7.89
N CYS A 145 -1.68 25.83 7.99
CA CYS A 145 -1.45 24.82 9.02
C CYS A 145 -0.87 23.51 8.47
N HIS A 146 -1.25 23.09 7.26
CA HIS A 146 -0.82 21.82 6.67
C HIS A 146 0.42 21.91 5.77
N GLY A 147 1.04 23.08 5.65
CA GLY A 147 2.30 23.27 4.93
C GLY A 147 3.49 22.67 5.68
N GLU A 148 4.06 23.42 6.63
CA GLU A 148 5.16 22.94 7.49
C GLU A 148 4.68 22.41 8.85
N GLY A 149 3.36 22.29 9.03
CA GLY A 149 2.74 21.89 10.30
C GLY A 149 2.37 23.08 11.18
N LEU A 150 1.39 22.86 12.07
CA LEU A 150 0.92 23.89 12.99
C LEU A 150 1.81 23.90 14.24
N LYS A 151 2.41 25.04 14.56
CA LYS A 151 3.14 25.20 15.82
C LYS A 151 2.20 25.45 17.00
N VAL A 152 2.15 24.51 17.94
CA VAL A 152 1.41 24.61 19.21
C VAL A 152 2.39 24.62 20.37
N GLY A 153 2.72 25.82 20.88
CA GLY A 153 3.79 25.99 21.86
C GLY A 153 5.15 25.60 21.27
N ASP A 154 5.85 24.66 21.90
CA ASP A 154 7.15 24.16 21.43
C ASP A 154 7.04 22.93 20.52
N ARG A 155 5.83 22.57 20.09
CA ARG A 155 5.58 21.39 19.25
C ARG A 155 5.11 21.81 17.85
N LEU A 156 5.67 21.16 16.84
CA LEU A 156 5.12 21.15 15.49
C LEU A 156 4.19 19.95 15.38
N ALA A 157 2.94 20.21 14.99
CA ALA A 157 1.89 19.22 14.78
C ALA A 157 1.62 19.01 13.29
#